data_AF-A0AAV4XR93-F1
#
_entry.id   AF-A0AAV4XR93-F1
#
_cell.length_a   1.000
_cell.length_b   1.000
_cell.length_c   1.000
_cell.angle_alpha   90.00
_cell.angle_beta   90.00
_cell.angle_gamma   90.00
#
_symmetry.space_group_name_H-M   'P 1'
#
loop_
_entity.id
_entity.type
_entity.pdbx_description
1 polymer ?
#
loop_
_entity_poly.entity_id
_entity_poly.type
_entity_poly.pdbx_seq_one_letter_code
_entity_poly.pdbx_strand_id
1 'polypeptide(L)'
;MDQTTAIQGLLCPGDKVLLSVEAGLVQDWVKSNRVLALIEHSGEHGIFILVQTRTPSSNPGYLSIEKAIPINDSFRCDIETSGSDSQD
;
A
#
# COMPACT_ATOMS: atom_id res chain seq x y z
N MET A 1 6.33 -15.94 1.79
CA MET A 1 5.29 -15.67 2.80
C MET A 1 4.27 -14.77 2.12
N ASP A 2 2.99 -15.10 2.20
CA ASP A 2 1.95 -14.28 1.58
C ASP A 2 1.89 -12.92 2.27
N GLN A 3 2.19 -11.86 1.50
CA GLN A 3 2.26 -10.49 1.99
C GLN A 3 0.91 -10.03 2.54
N THR A 4 -0.20 -10.52 1.99
CA THR A 4 -1.54 -10.22 2.50
C THR A 4 -1.77 -10.81 3.88
N THR A 5 -1.24 -11.99 4.19
CA THR A 5 -1.32 -12.61 5.52
C THR A 5 -0.56 -11.79 6.57
N ALA A 6 0.62 -11.27 6.21
CA ALA A 6 1.39 -10.40 7.10
C ALA A 6 0.64 -9.09 7.38
N ILE A 7 0.07 -8.46 6.36
CA ILE A 7 -0.72 -7.23 6.50
C ILE A 7 -1.99 -7.50 7.31
N GLN A 8 -2.68 -8.62 7.08
CA GLN A 8 -3.90 -9.00 7.80
C GLN A 8 -3.65 -9.11 9.30
N GLY A 9 -2.47 -9.57 9.72
CA GLY A 9 -2.07 -9.63 11.13
C GLY A 9 -1.88 -8.26 11.80
N LEU A 10 -1.86 -7.15 11.04
CA LEU A 10 -1.77 -5.78 11.54
C LEU A 10 -3.14 -5.14 11.76
N LEU A 11 -4.22 -5.73 11.24
CA LEU A 11 -5.53 -5.11 11.17
C LEU A 11 -6.43 -5.48 12.35
N CYS A 12 -7.48 -4.68 12.55
CA CYS A 12 -8.49 -4.99 13.56
C CYS A 12 -9.37 -6.16 13.10
N PRO A 13 -9.98 -6.91 14.04
CA PRO A 13 -11.00 -7.89 13.69
C PRO A 13 -12.12 -7.27 12.86
N GLY A 14 -12.49 -7.91 11.75
CA GLY A 14 -13.49 -7.42 10.81
C GLY A 14 -12.90 -6.71 9.59
N ASP A 15 -11.64 -6.27 9.65
CA ASP A 15 -10.93 -5.76 8.48
C ASP A 15 -10.45 -6.92 7.62
N LYS A 16 -10.50 -6.75 6.30
CA LYS A 16 -10.05 -7.74 5.33
C LYS A 16 -9.10 -7.13 4.32
N VAL A 17 -7.90 -7.70 4.19
CA VAL A 17 -7.00 -7.39 3.08
C VAL A 17 -7.56 -8.04 1.81
N LEU A 18 -7.94 -7.23 0.82
CA LEU A 18 -8.42 -7.70 -0.48
C LEU A 18 -7.28 -7.96 -1.46
N LEU A 19 -6.29 -7.09 -1.48
CA LEU A 19 -5.09 -7.20 -2.32
C LEU A 19 -3.94 -6.38 -1.73
N SER A 20 -2.71 -6.73 -2.09
CA SER A 20 -1.54 -5.89 -1.85
C SER A 20 -0.64 -5.83 -3.07
N VAL A 21 -0.01 -4.67 -3.28
CA VAL A 21 0.96 -4.44 -4.35
C VAL A 21 2.19 -3.71 -3.82
N GLU A 22 3.36 -3.99 -4.37
CA GLU A 22 4.57 -3.22 -4.10
C GLU A 22 4.58 -1.95 -4.96
N ALA A 23 5.01 -0.84 -4.36
CA ALA A 23 5.05 0.46 -4.99
C ALA A 23 6.32 1.23 -4.62
N GLY A 24 6.67 2.22 -5.44
CA GLY A 24 7.74 3.17 -5.14
C GLY A 24 7.16 4.55 -4.91
N LEU A 25 7.54 5.20 -3.81
CA LEU A 25 7.32 6.62 -3.58
C LEU A 25 8.57 7.39 -4.03
N VAL A 26 8.41 8.30 -4.99
CA VAL A 26 9.47 9.18 -5.48
C VAL A 26 9.22 10.58 -4.93
N GLN A 27 10.14 11.07 -4.10
CA GLN A 27 10.13 12.41 -3.52
C GLN A 27 11.54 12.96 -3.53
N ASP A 28 11.73 14.23 -3.90
CA ASP A 28 13.04 14.88 -3.98
C ASP A 28 14.09 14.05 -4.76
N TRP A 29 13.65 13.40 -5.84
CA TRP A 29 14.45 12.49 -6.69
C TRP A 29 14.94 11.20 -6.01
N VAL A 30 14.44 10.89 -4.81
CA VAL A 30 14.75 9.67 -4.08
C VAL A 30 13.56 8.72 -4.15
N LYS A 31 13.80 7.48 -4.61
CA LYS A 31 12.81 6.40 -4.58
C LYS A 31 12.91 5.63 -3.28
N SER A 32 11.78 5.44 -2.61
CA SER A 32 11.65 4.56 -1.44
C SER A 32 10.51 3.54 -1.64
N ASN A 33 10.64 2.35 -1.04
CA ASN A 33 9.67 1.29 -1.24
C ASN A 33 8.45 1.45 -0.32
N ARG A 34 7.28 1.11 -0.85
CA ARG A 34 6.01 1.02 -0.13
C ARG A 34 5.28 -0.25 -0.52
N VAL A 35 4.36 -0.65 0.34
CA VAL A 35 3.34 -1.63 0.01
C VAL A 35 2.00 -0.93 0.10
N LEU A 36 1.18 -1.05 -0.93
CA LEU A 36 -0.20 -0.57 -0.92
C LEU A 36 -1.10 -1.77 -0.68
N ALA A 37 -2.03 -1.66 0.26
CA ALA A 37 -3.00 -2.69 0.57
C ALA A 37 -4.42 -2.14 0.48
N LEU A 38 -5.29 -2.81 -0.27
CA LEU A 38 -6.72 -2.51 -0.27
C LEU A 38 -7.36 -3.26 0.89
N ILE A 39 -8.02 -2.52 1.77
CA ILE A 39 -8.70 -3.04 2.94
C ILE A 39 -10.20 -2.82 2.77
N GLU A 40 -10.99 -3.80 3.16
CA GLU A 40 -12.45 -3.70 3.31
C GLU A 40 -12.84 -3.84 4.77
N HIS A 41 -13.77 -2.99 5.22
CA HIS A 41 -14.38 -3.06 6.54
C HIS A 41 -15.86 -2.67 6.44
N SER A 42 -16.76 -3.62 6.71
CA SER A 42 -18.21 -3.37 6.70
C SER A 42 -18.71 -2.79 5.36
N GLY A 43 -18.16 -3.25 4.24
CA GLY A 43 -18.51 -2.77 2.88
C GLY A 43 -17.79 -1.48 2.46
N GLU A 44 -17.13 -0.78 3.38
CA GLU A 44 -16.31 0.39 3.09
C GLU A 44 -14.88 -0.02 2.73
N HIS A 45 -14.22 0.78 1.92
CA HIS A 45 -12.88 0.47 1.42
C HIS A 45 -11.85 1.54 1.77
N GLY A 46 -10.61 1.13 1.95
CA GLY A 46 -9.48 2.02 2.23
C GLY A 46 -8.16 1.48 1.69
N ILE A 47 -7.22 2.37 1.43
CA ILE A 47 -5.85 2.04 1.03
C ILE A 47 -4.93 2.28 2.21
N PHE A 48 -4.24 1.23 2.64
CA PHE A 48 -3.16 1.35 3.61
C PHE A 48 -1.83 1.41 2.86
N ILE A 49 -1.00 2.38 3.21
CA ILE A 49 0.38 2.53 2.75
C ILE A 49 1.26 2.00 3.86
N LEU A 50 2.06 0.98 3.57
CA LEU A 50 2.96 0.35 4.53
C LEU A 50 4.42 0.56 4.14
N VAL A 51 5.27 0.70 5.15
CA VAL A 51 6.73 0.75 5.03
C VAL A 51 7.35 -0.47 5.68
N GLN A 52 8.49 -0.90 5.15
CA GLN A 52 9.30 -1.93 5.79
C GLN A 52 10.21 -1.30 6.84
N THR A 53 10.07 -1.73 8.09
CA THR A 53 10.73 -1.06 9.23
C THR A 53 12.10 -1.63 9.61
N ARG A 54 12.50 -2.81 9.09
CA ARG A 54 13.85 -3.42 9.24
C ARG A 54 14.05 -4.61 8.28
N THR A 55 15.33 -4.98 8.08
CA THR A 55 15.73 -6.16 7.29
C THR A 55 15.02 -7.43 7.79
N PRO A 56 14.50 -8.27 6.88
CA PRO A 56 13.67 -9.42 7.22
C PRO A 56 14.53 -10.57 7.71
N SER A 57 15.11 -10.47 8.92
CA SER A 57 15.98 -11.52 9.43
C SER A 57 15.25 -12.60 10.24
N SER A 58 14.00 -12.39 10.69
CA SER A 58 13.28 -13.46 11.44
C SER A 58 11.85 -13.16 11.91
N ASN A 59 11.26 -11.97 11.70
CA ASN A 59 10.06 -11.59 12.45
C ASN A 59 8.84 -11.25 11.54
N PRO A 60 7.63 -11.77 11.82
CA PRO A 60 6.39 -11.42 11.10
C PRO A 60 5.94 -9.94 11.18
N GLY A 61 6.68 -9.07 11.90
CA GLY A 61 6.38 -7.64 12.05
C GLY A 61 7.26 -6.69 11.22
N TYR A 62 7.59 -7.05 9.97
CA TYR A 62 8.48 -6.22 9.13
C TYR A 62 7.77 -5.04 8.46
N LEU A 63 6.43 -5.03 8.43
CA LEU A 63 5.61 -3.95 7.87
C LEU A 63 4.97 -3.12 8.98
N SER A 64 4.94 -1.80 8.80
CA SER A 64 4.11 -0.89 9.59
C SER A 64 3.25 -0.03 8.69
N ILE A 65 2.03 0.27 9.13
CA ILE A 65 1.13 1.19 8.46
C ILE A 65 1.70 2.60 8.62
N GLU A 66 2.14 3.20 7.52
CA GLU A 66 2.58 4.60 7.44
C GLU A 66 1.37 5.53 7.30
N LYS A 67 0.38 5.14 6.51
CA LYS A 67 -0.82 5.94 6.25
C LYS A 67 -2.02 5.07 5.93
N ALA A 68 -3.21 5.54 6.31
CA ALA A 68 -4.49 5.01 5.88
C ALA A 68 -5.26 6.09 5.11
N ILE A 69 -5.79 5.74 3.93
CA ILE A 69 -6.54 6.65 3.06
C ILE A 69 -7.90 6.01 2.79
N PRO A 70 -9.02 6.59 3.27
CA PRO A 70 -10.34 6.07 2.95
C PRO A 70 -10.67 6.28 1.47
N ILE A 71 -11.36 5.31 0.86
CA ILE A 71 -11.93 5.46 -0.49
C ILE A 71 -13.37 5.92 -0.31
N ASN A 72 -13.58 7.24 -0.39
CA ASN A 72 -14.89 7.88 -0.25
C ASN A 72 -15.08 8.97 -1.32
N ASP A 73 -16.13 9.78 -1.22
CA ASP A 73 -16.47 10.83 -2.19
C ASP A 73 -15.37 11.89 -2.40
N SER A 74 -14.44 12.02 -1.45
CA SER A 74 -13.28 12.92 -1.54
C SER A 74 -12.02 12.26 -2.09
N PHE A 75 -12.00 10.93 -2.22
CA PHE A 75 -10.86 10.20 -2.75
C PHE A 75 -10.63 10.52 -4.22
N ARG A 76 -9.38 10.78 -4.59
CA ARG A 76 -8.95 11.01 -5.97
C ARG A 76 -7.70 10.18 -6.23
N CYS A 77 -7.62 9.61 -7.42
CA CYS A 77 -6.49 8.83 -7.90
C CYS A 77 -6.25 9.21 -9.35
N ASP A 78 -5.22 10.03 -9.58
CA ASP A 78 -4.84 10.44 -10.92
C ASP A 78 -3.81 9.44 -11.46
N ILE A 79 -4.10 8.88 -12.63
CA ILE A 79 -3.22 7.91 -13.29
C ILE A 79 -2.66 8.59 -14.54
N GLU A 80 -1.42 9.07 -14.44
CA GLU A 80 -0.68 9.56 -15.60
C GLU A 80 -0.26 8.38 -16.46
N THR A 81 -0.92 8.20 -17.60
CA THR A 81 -0.57 7.18 -18.60
C THR A 81 0.19 7.75 -19.80
N SER A 82 0.58 9.04 -19.76
CA SER A 82 1.29 9.71 -20.84
C SER A 82 2.77 9.32 -20.90
N GLY A 83 3.04 8.10 -21.35
CA GLY A 83 4.27 7.80 -22.08
C GLY A 83 4.10 8.28 -23.52
N SER A 84 4.31 9.57 -23.78
CA SER A 84 4.62 10.00 -25.14
C SER A 84 6.08 9.67 -25.41
N ASP A 85 6.35 8.43 -25.77
CA ASP A 85 7.49 8.10 -26.63
C ASP A 85 7.21 8.72 -28.02
N SER A 86 7.25 10.05 -28.12
CA SER A 86 7.42 10.72 -29.39
C SER A 86 8.90 10.61 -29.74
N GLN A 87 9.22 9.61 -30.56
CA GLN A 87 10.45 9.60 -31.35
C GLN A 87 10.57 10.92 -32.12
N ASP A 88 11.68 11.62 -31.95
CA ASP A 88 12.34 12.43 -32.97
C ASP A 88 13.86 12.25 -32.84
#